data_AF-A0A535IP10-F1
#
_entry.id   AF-A0A535IP10-F1
#
_cell.length_a   1.000
_cell.length_b   1.000
_cell.length_c   1.000
_cell.angle_alpha   90.00
_cell.angle_beta   90.00
_cell.angle_gamma   90.00
#
_symmetry.space_group_name_H-M   'P 1'
#
loop_
_entity.id
_entity.type
_entity.pdbx_description
1 polymer ?
#
loop_
_entity_poly.entity_id
_entity_poly.type
_entity_poly.pdbx_seq_one_letter_code
_entity_poly.pdbx_strand_id
1 'polypeptide(L)' 'MTRYFEDFQVGDTFDLGRTSATQEEIIAFARQFDPQPFHTDPERAKESFFGGLVASGWHTISLFMRLLVDRLIR' A
#
# COMPACT_ATOMS: atom_id res chain seq x y z
N MET A 1 -18.68 -5.36 -13.53
CA MET A 1 -18.94 -5.22 -14.97
C MET A 1 -17.58 -5.05 -15.59
N THR A 2 -17.17 -5.98 -16.45
CA THR A 2 -15.86 -5.91 -17.10
C THR A 2 -15.77 -4.63 -17.92
N ARG A 3 -14.72 -3.83 -17.70
CA ARG A 3 -14.40 -2.66 -18.52
C ARG A 3 -13.46 -3.09 -19.65
N TYR A 4 -13.68 -2.54 -20.84
CA TYR A 4 -12.81 -2.68 -22.00
C TYR A 4 -12.07 -1.37 -22.26
N PHE A 5 -11.18 -1.38 -23.25
CA PHE A 5 -10.35 -0.21 -23.57
C PHE A 5 -11.21 1.01 -23.95
N GLU A 6 -12.31 0.78 -24.65
CA GLU A 6 -13.23 1.79 -25.16
C GLU A 6 -14.03 2.50 -24.06
N ASP A 7 -14.05 1.93 -22.84
CA ASP A 7 -14.73 2.51 -21.68
C ASP A 7 -13.87 3.56 -20.95
N PHE A 8 -12.60 3.72 -21.35
CA PHE A 8 -11.68 4.69 -20.75
C PHE A 8 -11.51 5.93 -21.63
N GLN A 9 -11.48 7.09 -21.00
CA GLN A 9 -11.23 8.38 -21.63
C GLN A 9 -10.05 9.10 -20.97
N VAL A 10 -9.32 9.87 -21.77
CA VAL A 10 -8.22 10.70 -21.24
C VAL A 10 -8.78 11.69 -20.23
N GLY A 11 -8.22 11.67 -19.02
CA GLY A 11 -8.67 12.51 -17.91
C GLY A 11 -9.56 11.79 -16.89
N ASP A 12 -9.92 10.54 -17.12
CA ASP A 12 -10.69 9.77 -16.15
C ASP A 12 -9.98 9.66 -14.78
N THR A 13 -10.78 9.84 -13.73
CA THR A 13 -10.37 9.61 -12.34
C THR A 13 -11.32 8.63 -11.69
N PHE A 14 -10.76 7.61 -11.03
CA PHE A 14 -11.55 6.57 -10.36
C PHE A 14 -11.29 6.59 -8.86
N ASP A 15 -12.35 6.73 -8.06
CA ASP A 15 -12.27 6.51 -6.62
C ASP A 15 -12.24 5.01 -6.32
N LEU A 16 -11.08 4.53 -5.83
CA LEU A 16 -10.87 3.12 -5.47
C LEU A 16 -11.26 2.84 -4.00
N GLY A 17 -11.75 3.85 -3.28
CA GLY A 17 -12.07 3.78 -1.86
C GLY A 17 -10.83 3.92 -0.97
N ARG A 18 -10.94 3.38 0.24
CA ARG A 18 -9.90 3.48 1.28
C ARG A 18 -9.58 2.12 1.85
N THR A 19 -8.34 1.96 2.28
CA THR A 19 -7.88 0.82 3.06
C THR A 19 -6.88 1.30 4.11
N SER A 20 -6.59 0.46 5.08
CA SER A 20 -5.63 0.71 6.16
C SER A 20 -4.86 -0.58 6.41
N ALA A 21 -3.60 -0.46 6.80
CA ALA A 21 -2.82 -1.57 7.31
C ALA A 21 -2.65 -1.42 8.83
N THR A 22 -2.75 -2.53 9.56
CA THR A 22 -2.37 -2.54 10.98
C THR A 22 -0.85 -2.55 11.13
N GLN A 23 -0.36 -2.24 12.33
CA GLN A 23 1.07 -2.33 12.62
C GLN A 23 1.60 -3.76 12.38
N GLU A 24 0.84 -4.78 12.74
CA GLU A 24 1.19 -6.18 12.56
C GLU A 24 1.35 -6.54 11.08
N GLU A 25 0.43 -6.07 10.23
CA GLU A 25 0.48 -6.28 8.78
C GLU A 25 1.70 -5.55 8.17
N ILE A 26 1.99 -4.34 8.62
CA ILE A 26 3.16 -3.56 8.21
C ILE A 26 4.45 -4.33 8.52
N ILE A 27 4.61 -4.77 9.77
CA ILE A 27 5.81 -5.48 10.22
C ILE A 27 5.93 -6.84 9.51
N ALA A 28 4.82 -7.56 9.34
CA ALA A 28 4.80 -8.86 8.66
C ALA A 28 5.27 -8.73 7.20
N PHE A 29 4.72 -7.78 6.45
CA PHE A 29 5.15 -7.52 5.08
C PHE A 29 6.63 -7.12 5.03
N ALA A 30 7.04 -6.19 5.88
CA ALA A 30 8.39 -5.66 5.89
C ALA A 30 9.44 -6.75 6.21
N ARG A 31 9.16 -7.62 7.18
CA ARG A 31 10.06 -8.74 7.51
C ARG A 31 10.30 -9.67 6.32
N GLN A 32 9.31 -9.80 5.43
CA GLN A 32 9.41 -10.68 4.27
C GLN A 32 10.09 -10.01 3.07
N PHE A 33 9.79 -8.74 2.82
CA PHE A 33 10.12 -8.11 1.54
C PHE A 33 10.98 -6.85 1.63
N ASP A 34 10.97 -6.16 2.78
CA ASP A 34 11.67 -4.88 2.95
C ASP A 34 12.10 -4.67 4.42
N PRO A 35 13.09 -5.43 4.92
CA PRO A 35 13.38 -5.55 6.35
C PRO A 35 14.25 -4.40 6.88
N GLN A 36 13.91 -3.15 6.51
CA GLN A 36 14.55 -1.97 7.09
C GLN A 36 14.02 -1.75 8.53
N PRO A 37 14.85 -1.25 9.47
CA PRO A 37 14.45 -1.11 10.87
C PRO A 37 13.18 -0.27 11.09
N PHE A 38 13.02 0.82 10.34
CA PHE A 38 11.85 1.70 10.42
C PHE A 38 10.54 1.11 9.84
N HIS A 39 10.61 -0.11 9.30
CA HIS A 39 9.44 -0.90 8.86
C HIS A 39 9.14 -2.10 9.76
N THR A 40 10.07 -2.48 10.66
CA THR A 40 10.01 -3.78 11.37
C THR A 40 10.07 -3.67 12.90
N ASP A 41 10.57 -2.55 13.43
CA ASP A 41 10.75 -2.32 14.86
C ASP A 41 10.29 -0.90 15.23
N PRO A 42 9.16 -0.76 15.96
CA PRO A 42 8.62 0.55 16.35
C PRO A 42 9.56 1.39 17.22
N GLU A 43 10.42 0.77 18.03
CA GLU A 43 11.34 1.49 18.91
C GLU A 43 12.55 2.01 18.14
N ARG A 44 13.16 1.17 17.29
CA ARG A 44 14.24 1.59 16.39
C ARG A 44 13.77 2.62 15.37
N ALA A 45 12.51 2.54 14.93
CA ALA A 45 11.94 3.48 13.98
C ALA A 45 11.92 4.94 14.50
N LYS A 46 11.85 5.14 15.82
CA LYS A 46 11.90 6.48 16.45
C LYS A 46 13.23 7.19 16.20
N GLU A 47 14.31 6.44 16.00
CA GLU A 47 15.65 6.96 15.71
C GLU A 47 15.85 7.26 14.21
N SER A 48 14.89 6.87 13.37
CA SER A 48 14.96 7.11 11.92
C SER A 48 14.45 8.50 11.55
N PHE A 49 14.69 8.90 10.29
CA PHE A 49 14.15 10.13 9.70
C PHE A 49 12.61 10.22 9.79
N PHE A 50 11.91 9.08 9.84
CA PHE A 50 10.45 9.05 9.94
C PHE A 50 9.92 9.32 11.35
N GLY A 51 10.77 9.23 12.39
CA GLY A 51 10.38 9.45 13.79
C GLY A 51 9.40 8.42 14.37
N GLY A 52 9.11 7.34 13.64
CA GLY A 52 8.19 6.28 14.04
C GLY A 52 8.07 5.21 12.95
N LEU A 53 7.34 4.14 13.26
CA LEU A 53 7.12 3.04 12.33
C LEU A 53 6.32 3.52 11.12
N VAL A 54 6.78 3.19 9.92
CA VAL A 54 6.06 3.46 8.67
C VAL A 54 5.95 2.19 7.83
N ALA A 55 4.91 2.11 7.00
CA ALA A 55 4.82 1.03 6.02
C ALA A 55 5.90 1.17 4.94
N SER A 56 6.38 0.03 4.41
CA SER A 56 7.19 0.03 3.19
C SER A 56 6.38 0.62 2.02
N GLY A 57 7.08 1.32 1.12
CA GLY A 57 6.48 1.76 -0.15
C GLY A 57 5.96 0.59 -0.98
N TRP A 58 6.64 -0.57 -0.92
CA TRP A 58 6.21 -1.80 -1.59
C TRP A 58 4.93 -2.38 -1.00
N HIS A 59 4.74 -2.26 0.32
CA HIS A 59 3.49 -2.62 0.96
C HIS A 59 2.35 -1.71 0.48
N THR A 60 2.61 -0.40 0.47
CA THR A 60 1.64 0.62 0.07
C THR A 60 1.18 0.43 -1.37
N ILE A 61 2.09 0.22 -2.34
CA ILE A 61 1.71 -0.02 -3.74
C ILE A 61 0.99 -1.36 -3.92
N SER A 62 1.31 -2.37 -3.11
CA SER A 62 0.59 -3.66 -3.15
C SER A 62 -0.87 -3.49 -2.70
N LEU A 63 -1.13 -2.68 -1.66
CA LEU A 63 -2.49 -2.34 -1.23
C LEU A 63 -3.23 -1.52 -2.30
N PHE A 64 -2.56 -0.58 -2.97
CA PHE A 64 -3.12 0.11 -4.12
C PHE A 64 -3.53 -0.88 -5.22
N MET A 65 -2.65 -1.81 -5.61
CA MET A 65 -2.96 -2.80 -6.65
C MET A 65 -4.14 -3.67 -6.26
N ARG A 66 -4.29 -4.01 -4.97
CA ARG A 66 -5.45 -4.73 -4.47
C ARG A 66 -6.75 -3.94 -4.67
N LEU A 67 -6.76 -2.65 -4.31
CA LEU A 67 -7.91 -1.77 -4.52
C LEU A 67 -8.22 -1.58 -6.00
N LEU A 68 -7.20 -1.36 -6.83
CA LEU A 68 -7.33 -1.20 -8.27
C LEU A 68 -8.00 -2.43 -8.90
N VAL A 69 -7.52 -3.63 -8.58
CA VAL A 69 -8.09 -4.88 -9.11
C VAL A 69 -9.53 -5.06 -8.64
N ASP A 70 -9.80 -4.89 -7.35
CA ASP A 70 -11.12 -5.13 -6.78
C ASP A 70 -12.19 -4.10 -7.22
N ARG A 71 -11.79 -2.87 -7.58
CA ARG A 71 -12.72 -1.76 -7.82
C ARG A 71 -12.79 -1.29 -9.27
N LEU A 72 -11.72 -1.45 -10.03
CA LEU A 72 -11.64 -0.94 -11.40
C LEU A 72 -11.57 -2.06 -12.44
N ILE A 73 -10.81 -3.12 -12.17
CA ILE A 73 -10.47 -4.16 -13.16
C ILE A 73 -11.43 -5.36 -13.12
N ARG A 74 -12.01 -5.70 -11.96
CA ARG A 74 -13.01 -6.77 -11.81
C ARG A 74 -14.45 -6.36 -12.14
#